data_AF-K2DUU0-F1
#
_entry.id   AF-K2DUU0-F1
#
_cell.length_a   1.000
_cell.length_b   1.000
_cell.length_c   1.000
_cell.angle_alpha   90.00
_cell.angle_beta   90.00
_cell.angle_gamma   90.00
#
_symmetry.space_group_name_H-M   'P 1'
#
loop_
_entity.id
_entity.type
_entity.pdbx_description
1 polymer ?
#
loop_
_entity_poly.entity_id
_entity_poly.type
_entity_poly.pdbx_seq_one_letter_code
_entity_poly.pdbx_strand_id
1 'polypeptide(L)'
;MAGREILDTVGIGQKYTNEIMGKLHRIGNNLGLPGPALEDTLSGLEEDIFDATGVPVKLPLDAEGAEILLVTPSADFFSEPHVESLIGYAKVFHAAGIKWTLSTKASEAGNFGMFIGSYENMQRAAMRIRDAALDLGVKRIVVGECGHAWRVAYSFWNTLTGVGHGGEDAFSKKLQQQLDPNYPAPQHICEFTYDLIQQGKLKFDKSLNDHRTITFHDSCNVARGSRMGDMPGGQFVIPREVIKAVANNFHDMQEGTIH
;
A
#
# COMPACT_ATOMS: atom_id res chain seq x y z
N MET A 1 -10.17 10.30 -19.62
CA MET A 1 -8.70 10.40 -19.45
C MET A 1 -8.05 11.20 -20.57
N ALA A 2 -8.39 10.97 -21.84
CA ALA A 2 -7.80 11.66 -23.01
C ALA A 2 -7.64 13.19 -22.89
N GLY A 3 -8.64 13.92 -22.37
CA GLY A 3 -8.52 15.38 -22.21
C GLY A 3 -7.39 15.84 -21.28
N ARG A 4 -7.11 15.09 -20.21
CA ARG A 4 -6.00 15.42 -19.28
C ARG A 4 -4.64 15.07 -19.88
N GLU A 5 -4.57 13.94 -20.57
CA GLU A 5 -3.38 13.50 -21.31
C GLU A 5 -2.98 14.49 -22.41
N ILE A 6 -3.95 15.01 -23.19
CA ILE A 6 -3.70 16.06 -24.18
C ILE A 6 -3.13 17.31 -23.52
N LEU A 7 -3.65 17.73 -22.36
CA LEU A 7 -3.13 18.89 -21.65
C LEU A 7 -1.71 18.64 -21.11
N ASP A 8 -1.46 17.45 -20.55
CA ASP A 8 -0.13 17.06 -20.06
C ASP A 8 0.93 17.08 -21.17
N THR A 9 0.59 16.59 -22.37
CA THR A 9 1.52 16.56 -23.52
C THR A 9 1.96 17.96 -23.99
N VAL A 10 1.18 18.99 -23.69
CA VAL A 10 1.53 20.41 -23.94
C VAL A 10 1.99 21.14 -22.68
N GLY A 11 2.28 20.42 -21.59
CA GLY A 11 2.83 20.95 -20.34
C GLY A 11 1.81 21.62 -19.41
N ILE A 12 0.50 21.40 -19.63
CA ILE A 12 -0.58 21.94 -18.79
C ILE A 12 -1.05 20.88 -17.81
N GLY A 13 -0.84 21.12 -16.52
CA GLY A 13 -1.29 20.22 -15.46
C GLY A 13 -1.58 20.97 -14.15
N GLN A 14 -2.18 20.26 -13.19
CA GLN A 14 -2.44 20.82 -11.87
C GLN A 14 -1.11 21.07 -11.14
N LYS A 15 -0.87 22.31 -10.70
CA LYS A 15 0.37 22.73 -10.04
C LYS A 15 0.80 21.77 -8.92
N TYR A 16 -0.11 21.46 -7.99
CA TYR A 16 0.18 20.58 -6.85
C TYR A 16 0.67 19.19 -7.30
N THR A 17 -0.04 18.55 -8.22
CA THR A 17 0.35 17.23 -8.77
C THR A 17 1.75 17.27 -9.39
N ASN A 18 2.06 18.31 -10.17
CA ASN A 18 3.35 18.47 -10.82
C ASN A 18 4.49 18.73 -9.81
N GLU A 19 4.25 19.51 -8.76
CA GLU A 19 5.24 19.71 -7.69
C GLU A 19 5.56 18.40 -6.96
N ILE A 20 4.54 17.60 -6.65
CA ILE A 20 4.71 16.30 -5.99
C ILE A 20 5.51 15.32 -6.87
N MET A 21 5.18 15.20 -8.15
CA MET A 21 5.95 14.36 -9.07
C MET A 21 7.40 14.85 -9.24
N GLY A 22 7.62 16.17 -9.23
CA GLY A 22 8.97 16.74 -9.25
C GLY A 22 9.83 16.27 -8.07
N LYS A 23 9.24 16.17 -6.87
CA LYS A 23 9.90 15.60 -5.68
C LYS A 23 10.16 14.11 -5.84
N LEU A 24 9.14 13.35 -6.27
CA LEU A 24 9.25 11.92 -6.53
C LEU A 24 10.43 11.59 -7.45
N HIS A 25 10.55 12.32 -8.55
CA HIS A 25 11.58 12.08 -9.57
C HIS A 25 12.99 12.47 -9.13
N ARG A 26 13.13 13.35 -8.13
CA ARG A 26 14.43 13.81 -7.62
C ARG A 26 14.89 13.06 -6.38
N ILE A 27 13.97 12.81 -5.45
CA ILE A 27 14.26 12.29 -4.11
C ILE A 27 13.82 10.83 -3.96
N GLY A 28 12.86 10.37 -4.77
CA GLY A 28 12.36 8.99 -4.73
C GLY A 28 11.07 8.80 -3.93
N ASN A 29 10.42 9.86 -3.45
CA ASN A 29 9.07 9.81 -2.87
C ASN A 29 8.35 11.16 -2.97
N ASN A 30 7.03 11.12 -2.84
CA ASN A 30 6.15 12.28 -2.98
C ASN A 30 6.34 13.38 -1.93
N LEU A 31 6.96 13.07 -0.79
CA LEU A 31 7.17 14.00 0.31
C LEU A 31 8.49 14.74 0.22
N GLY A 32 9.46 14.14 -0.47
CA GLY A 32 10.85 14.58 -0.44
C GLY A 32 11.58 14.17 0.84
N LEU A 33 11.18 13.07 1.48
CA LEU A 33 11.88 12.52 2.64
C LEU A 33 13.15 11.77 2.20
N PRO A 34 14.36 12.19 2.62
CA PRO A 34 15.57 11.44 2.34
C PRO A 34 15.65 10.16 3.18
N GLY A 35 16.44 9.18 2.73
CA GLY A 35 16.59 7.88 3.41
C GLY A 35 16.87 7.97 4.92
N PRO A 36 17.82 8.80 5.40
CA PRO A 36 18.08 8.94 6.83
C PRO A 36 16.89 9.48 7.63
N ALA A 37 16.06 10.35 7.05
CA ALA A 37 14.86 10.85 7.73
C ALA A 37 13.77 9.76 7.81
N LEU A 38 13.70 8.89 6.81
CA LEU A 38 12.83 7.72 6.84
C LEU A 38 13.27 6.75 7.95
N GLU A 39 14.56 6.43 8.04
CA GLU A 39 15.12 5.56 9.08
C GLU A 39 14.88 6.11 10.50
N ASP A 40 15.10 7.41 10.69
CA ASP A 40 14.83 8.10 11.98
C ASP A 40 13.35 8.01 12.36
N THR A 41 12.45 8.27 11.41
CA THR A 41 11.00 8.11 11.60
C THR A 41 10.65 6.69 12.04
N LEU A 42 11.15 5.67 11.33
CA LEU A 42 10.83 4.28 11.63
C LEU A 42 11.37 3.86 12.99
N SER A 43 12.56 4.32 13.37
CA SER A 43 13.15 4.08 14.69
C SER A 43 12.30 4.66 15.80
N GLY A 44 11.82 5.90 15.65
CA GLY A 44 10.89 6.51 16.61
C GLY A 44 9.59 5.71 16.77
N LEU A 45 9.03 5.21 15.65
CA LEU A 45 7.83 4.37 15.72
C LEU A 45 8.09 3.01 16.38
N GLU A 46 9.28 2.42 16.23
CA GLU A 46 9.65 1.21 16.97
C GLU A 46 9.66 1.45 18.48
N GLU A 47 10.20 2.60 18.92
CA GLU A 47 10.22 3.02 20.33
C GLU A 47 8.79 3.25 20.85
N ASP A 48 7.96 4.00 20.11
CA ASP A 48 6.56 4.27 20.49
C ASP A 48 5.75 2.98 20.64
N ILE A 49 5.94 2.00 19.74
CA ILE A 49 5.28 0.70 19.85
C ILE A 49 5.76 -0.04 21.10
N PHE A 50 7.07 -0.06 21.36
CA PHE A 50 7.62 -0.73 22.52
C PHE A 50 7.13 -0.10 23.82
N ASP A 51 7.10 1.22 23.92
CA ASP A 51 6.62 1.94 25.10
C ASP A 51 5.13 1.71 25.33
N ALA A 52 4.32 1.66 24.26
CA ALA A 52 2.88 1.43 24.35
C ALA A 52 2.50 -0.02 24.66
N THR A 53 3.25 -1.01 24.17
CA THR A 53 2.83 -2.43 24.23
C THR A 53 3.80 -3.36 24.95
N GLY A 54 5.02 -2.92 25.25
CA GLY A 54 6.11 -3.75 25.78
C GLY A 54 6.63 -4.80 24.80
N VAL A 55 6.28 -4.71 23.51
CA VAL A 55 6.63 -5.70 22.48
C VAL A 55 7.51 -5.04 21.42
N PRO A 56 8.72 -5.57 21.14
CA PRO A 56 9.63 -4.99 20.16
C PRO A 56 9.18 -5.35 18.73
N VAL A 57 8.25 -4.56 18.18
CA VAL A 57 7.82 -4.66 16.79
C VAL A 57 8.79 -3.87 15.91
N LYS A 58 9.34 -4.53 14.88
CA LYS A 58 10.32 -3.92 13.96
C LYS A 58 9.66 -3.34 12.72
N LEU A 59 10.20 -2.23 12.23
CA LEU A 59 9.90 -1.56 10.95
C LEU A 59 11.16 -1.58 10.05
N PRO A 60 11.53 -2.77 9.51
CA PRO A 60 12.76 -2.94 8.75
C PRO A 60 12.79 -2.16 7.43
N LEU A 61 13.90 -1.49 7.15
CA LEU A 61 14.15 -0.70 5.95
C LEU A 61 15.26 -1.33 5.10
N ASP A 62 14.99 -1.54 3.82
CA ASP A 62 15.91 -2.14 2.83
C ASP A 62 16.52 -3.49 3.26
N ALA A 63 15.72 -4.33 3.93
CA ALA A 63 16.16 -5.66 4.35
C ALA A 63 16.11 -6.66 3.18
N GLU A 64 17.27 -7.03 2.66
CA GLU A 64 17.41 -8.02 1.60
C GLU A 64 16.89 -9.42 2.03
N GLY A 65 16.21 -10.10 1.12
CA GLY A 65 15.64 -11.43 1.34
C GLY A 65 14.38 -11.44 2.22
N ALA A 66 13.77 -10.28 2.48
CA ALA A 66 12.45 -10.20 3.08
C ALA A 66 11.40 -10.91 2.19
N GLU A 67 10.34 -11.45 2.80
CA GLU A 67 9.26 -12.07 2.04
C GLU A 67 8.38 -11.01 1.36
N ILE A 68 8.10 -9.93 2.09
CA ILE A 68 7.19 -8.85 1.66
C ILE A 68 7.94 -7.53 1.52
N LEU A 69 7.76 -6.87 0.38
CA LEU A 69 7.93 -5.42 0.26
C LEU A 69 6.59 -4.75 0.56
N LEU A 70 6.51 -3.98 1.64
CA LEU A 70 5.37 -3.10 1.90
C LEU A 70 5.61 -1.77 1.18
N VAL A 71 4.62 -1.33 0.40
CA VAL A 71 4.63 0.00 -0.24
C VAL A 71 3.41 0.79 0.25
N THR A 72 3.66 1.78 1.10
CA THR A 72 2.63 2.42 1.93
C THR A 72 2.17 3.78 1.37
N PRO A 73 1.05 4.37 1.81
CA PRO A 73 0.76 5.77 1.58
C PRO A 73 1.86 6.68 2.12
N SER A 74 2.20 7.78 1.45
CA SER A 74 3.26 8.66 1.97
C SER A 74 2.91 9.24 3.35
N ALA A 75 1.63 9.54 3.61
CA ALA A 75 1.15 10.12 4.88
C ALA A 75 1.51 9.29 6.12
N ASP A 76 1.69 7.98 5.95
CA ASP A 76 1.98 7.01 7.00
C ASP A 76 3.31 7.26 7.71
N PHE A 77 4.21 8.06 7.12
CA PHE A 77 5.50 8.40 7.73
C PHE A 77 5.49 9.67 8.58
N PHE A 78 4.45 10.51 8.55
CA PHE A 78 4.57 11.84 9.18
C PHE A 78 3.28 12.49 9.64
N SER A 79 2.12 12.00 9.21
CA SER A 79 0.85 12.65 9.54
C SER A 79 0.07 11.78 10.51
N GLU A 80 -0.32 12.33 11.66
CA GLU A 80 -1.38 11.74 12.46
C GLU A 80 -2.74 11.98 11.76
N PRO A 81 -3.69 11.01 11.79
CA PRO A 81 -3.57 9.68 12.39
C PRO A 81 -2.98 8.61 11.45
N HIS A 82 -2.46 8.98 10.26
CA HIS A 82 -1.95 8.03 9.28
C HIS A 82 -0.77 7.18 9.76
N VAL A 83 0.07 7.69 10.65
CA VAL A 83 1.15 6.94 11.31
C VAL A 83 0.64 5.68 12.01
N GLU A 84 -0.57 5.71 12.58
CA GLU A 84 -1.20 4.54 13.21
C GLU A 84 -1.46 3.41 12.20
N SER A 85 -1.61 3.72 10.92
CA SER A 85 -1.79 2.72 9.86
C SER A 85 -0.50 1.93 9.67
N LEU A 86 0.66 2.59 9.62
CA LEU A 86 1.96 1.94 9.52
C LEU A 86 2.25 1.06 10.73
N ILE A 87 1.98 1.57 11.93
CA ILE A 87 2.06 0.81 13.18
C ILE A 87 1.16 -0.43 13.11
N GLY A 88 -0.06 -0.27 12.60
CA GLY A 88 -1.00 -1.37 12.39
C GLY A 88 -0.45 -2.46 11.46
N TYR A 89 0.10 -2.07 10.31
CA TYR A 89 0.70 -3.01 9.37
C TYR A 89 1.88 -3.77 10.01
N ALA A 90 2.78 -3.05 10.69
CA ALA A 90 3.93 -3.63 11.38
C ALA A 90 3.52 -4.66 12.44
N LYS A 91 2.49 -4.35 13.23
CA LYS A 91 1.90 -5.26 14.23
C LYS A 91 1.30 -6.51 13.59
N VAL A 92 0.61 -6.37 12.45
CA VAL A 92 0.06 -7.52 11.71
C VAL A 92 1.19 -8.43 11.20
N PHE A 93 2.24 -7.87 10.57
CA PHE A 93 3.37 -8.68 10.09
C PHE A 93 4.13 -9.36 11.24
N HIS A 94 4.33 -8.65 12.35
CA HIS A 94 4.97 -9.20 13.55
C HIS A 94 4.15 -10.34 14.14
N ALA A 95 2.84 -10.15 14.33
CA ALA A 95 1.95 -11.20 14.85
C ALA A 95 1.90 -12.44 13.93
N ALA A 96 2.04 -12.25 12.63
CA ALA A 96 2.10 -13.33 11.65
C ALA A 96 3.48 -14.00 11.55
N GLY A 97 4.53 -13.42 12.15
CA GLY A 97 5.91 -13.91 12.05
C GLY A 97 6.51 -13.79 10.65
N ILE A 98 6.00 -12.89 9.80
CA ILE A 98 6.43 -12.75 8.41
C ILE A 98 7.56 -11.72 8.31
N LYS A 99 8.63 -12.08 7.61
CA LYS A 99 9.74 -11.15 7.31
C LYS A 99 9.29 -10.17 6.23
N TRP A 100 9.29 -8.88 6.55
CA TRP A 100 8.87 -7.83 5.63
C TRP A 100 9.90 -6.71 5.60
N THR A 101 9.74 -5.76 4.69
CA THR A 101 10.58 -4.56 4.63
C THR A 101 9.88 -3.41 3.90
N LEU A 102 10.24 -2.18 4.29
CA LEU A 102 10.07 -0.95 3.51
C LEU A 102 11.31 -0.74 2.61
N SER A 103 11.24 0.17 1.65
CA SER A 103 12.41 0.55 0.85
C SER A 103 12.63 2.05 0.82
N THR A 104 13.88 2.50 0.91
CA THR A 104 14.21 3.93 0.67
C THR A 104 13.93 4.34 -0.78
N LYS A 105 14.10 3.43 -1.75
CA LYS A 105 13.86 3.66 -3.18
C LYS A 105 12.37 3.73 -3.52
N ALA A 106 11.58 2.91 -2.84
CA ALA A 106 10.15 2.74 -3.08
C ALA A 106 9.35 2.86 -1.78
N SER A 107 9.59 3.93 -1.01
CA SER A 107 9.00 4.07 0.32
C SER A 107 7.48 4.18 0.29
N GLU A 108 6.93 4.67 -0.83
CA GLU A 108 5.50 4.88 -1.00
C GLU A 108 5.03 4.68 -2.44
N ALA A 109 3.73 4.36 -2.59
CA ALA A 109 3.11 3.97 -3.86
C ALA A 109 2.23 5.07 -4.48
N GLY A 110 2.19 6.27 -3.88
CA GLY A 110 1.35 7.35 -4.36
C GLY A 110 1.71 7.71 -5.80
N ASN A 111 0.76 7.53 -6.72
CA ASN A 111 1.00 7.78 -8.14
C ASN A 111 0.17 8.96 -8.64
N PHE A 112 0.80 10.13 -8.66
CA PHE A 112 0.17 11.41 -9.02
C PHE A 112 0.02 11.61 -10.54
N GLY A 113 0.78 10.86 -11.35
CA GLY A 113 0.63 10.86 -12.82
C GLY A 113 -0.78 10.46 -13.25
N MET A 114 -1.47 9.64 -12.44
CA MET A 114 -2.86 9.26 -12.67
C MET A 114 -3.81 10.47 -12.72
N PHE A 115 -3.58 11.50 -11.89
CA PHE A 115 -4.50 12.65 -11.81
C PHE A 115 -4.42 13.54 -13.04
N ILE A 116 -3.27 13.59 -13.70
CA ILE A 116 -3.04 14.34 -14.96
C ILE A 116 -3.15 13.45 -16.20
N GLY A 117 -3.41 12.15 -16.05
CA GLY A 117 -3.53 11.22 -17.18
C GLY A 117 -2.22 10.96 -17.91
N SER A 118 -1.08 11.07 -17.22
CA SER A 118 0.25 10.94 -17.81
C SER A 118 0.79 9.52 -17.63
N TYR A 119 0.65 8.67 -18.64
CA TYR A 119 1.13 7.29 -18.59
C TYR A 119 2.65 7.19 -18.38
N GLU A 120 3.41 8.12 -18.98
CA GLU A 120 4.86 8.19 -18.80
C GLU A 120 5.24 8.44 -17.34
N ASN A 121 4.62 9.44 -16.70
CA ASN A 121 4.86 9.72 -15.29
C ASN A 121 4.36 8.59 -14.39
N MET A 122 3.22 7.98 -14.72
CA MET A 122 2.69 6.82 -13.99
C MET A 122 3.69 5.66 -14.03
N GLN A 123 4.22 5.35 -15.21
CA GLN A 123 5.22 4.30 -15.40
C GLN A 123 6.49 4.60 -14.62
N ARG A 124 7.08 5.78 -14.81
CA ARG A 124 8.32 6.18 -14.13
C ARG A 124 8.19 6.11 -12.61
N ALA A 125 7.05 6.55 -12.06
CA ALA A 125 6.77 6.46 -10.64
C ALA A 125 6.72 5.01 -10.13
N ALA A 126 6.05 4.12 -10.86
CA ALA A 126 5.86 2.72 -10.49
C ALA A 126 7.11 1.85 -10.69
N MET A 127 7.99 2.20 -11.63
CA MET A 127 9.23 1.46 -11.92
C MET A 127 10.14 1.31 -10.70
N ARG A 128 10.18 2.32 -9.82
CA ARG A 128 10.94 2.25 -8.56
C ARG A 128 10.53 1.07 -7.69
N ILE A 129 9.24 0.72 -7.68
CA ILE A 129 8.70 -0.40 -6.88
C ILE A 129 9.20 -1.73 -7.45
N ARG A 130 9.21 -1.87 -8.78
CA ARG A 130 9.79 -3.05 -9.44
C ARG A 130 11.28 -3.19 -9.13
N ASP A 131 12.02 -2.09 -9.25
CA ASP A 131 13.46 -2.09 -9.00
C ASP A 131 13.77 -2.44 -7.55
N ALA A 132 13.06 -1.84 -6.59
CA ALA A 132 13.21 -2.18 -5.16
C ALA A 132 12.84 -3.64 -4.88
N ALA A 133 11.76 -4.16 -5.46
CA ALA A 133 11.35 -5.55 -5.28
C ALA A 133 12.41 -6.52 -5.82
N LEU A 134 13.01 -6.23 -6.98
CA LEU A 134 14.08 -7.03 -7.56
C LEU A 134 15.37 -6.98 -6.75
N ASP A 135 15.76 -5.78 -6.30
CA ASP A 135 16.99 -5.59 -5.52
C ASP A 135 16.92 -6.28 -4.16
N LEU A 136 15.77 -6.16 -3.48
CA LEU A 136 15.54 -6.77 -2.16
C LEU A 136 15.18 -8.25 -2.24
N GLY A 137 14.93 -8.79 -3.44
CA GLY A 137 14.65 -10.22 -3.65
C GLY A 137 13.31 -10.70 -3.07
N VAL A 138 12.35 -9.79 -2.86
CA VAL A 138 11.07 -10.11 -2.19
C VAL A 138 10.18 -11.05 -2.97
N LYS A 139 9.31 -11.77 -2.26
CA LYS A 139 8.36 -12.74 -2.85
C LYS A 139 6.98 -12.16 -3.06
N ARG A 140 6.64 -11.08 -2.37
CA ARG A 140 5.32 -10.44 -2.39
C ARG A 140 5.49 -8.93 -2.35
N ILE A 141 4.62 -8.22 -3.07
CA ILE A 141 4.51 -6.76 -3.01
C ILE A 141 3.14 -6.44 -2.44
N VAL A 142 3.11 -5.89 -1.24
CA VAL A 142 1.88 -5.53 -0.53
C VAL A 142 1.71 -4.02 -0.57
N VAL A 143 0.57 -3.56 -1.06
CA VAL A 143 0.21 -2.14 -1.15
C VAL A 143 -0.66 -1.77 0.05
N GLY A 144 -0.30 -0.68 0.74
CA GLY A 144 -1.10 -0.12 1.83
C GLY A 144 -2.42 0.49 1.35
N GLU A 145 -3.16 1.12 2.26
CA GLU A 145 -4.56 1.53 2.03
C GLU A 145 -4.76 2.72 1.07
N CYS A 146 -3.70 3.28 0.50
CA CYS A 146 -3.80 4.44 -0.38
C CYS A 146 -4.61 4.09 -1.64
N GLY A 147 -5.85 4.57 -1.72
CA GLY A 147 -6.77 4.17 -2.79
C GLY A 147 -6.27 4.48 -4.21
N HIS A 148 -5.61 5.63 -4.44
CA HIS A 148 -5.08 5.93 -5.77
C HIS A 148 -3.81 5.12 -6.09
N ALA A 149 -3.00 4.78 -5.08
CA ALA A 149 -1.90 3.84 -5.26
C ALA A 149 -2.42 2.46 -5.64
N TRP A 150 -3.39 1.93 -4.87
CA TRP A 150 -4.00 0.64 -5.17
C TRP A 150 -4.68 0.61 -6.53
N ARG A 151 -5.41 1.67 -6.91
CA ARG A 151 -6.02 1.75 -8.22
C ARG A 151 -5.00 1.64 -9.35
N VAL A 152 -3.85 2.30 -9.22
CA VAL A 152 -2.79 2.19 -10.22
C VAL A 152 -2.14 0.81 -10.19
N ALA A 153 -1.92 0.26 -9.00
CA ALA A 153 -1.38 -1.07 -8.81
C ALA A 153 -2.24 -2.15 -9.47
N TYR A 154 -3.52 -2.17 -9.11
CA TYR A 154 -4.53 -3.09 -9.61
C TYR A 154 -4.74 -2.98 -11.13
N SER A 155 -4.86 -1.75 -11.65
CA SER A 155 -5.32 -1.56 -13.03
C SER A 155 -4.20 -1.52 -14.06
N PHE A 156 -2.98 -1.13 -13.66
CA PHE A 156 -1.95 -0.73 -14.61
C PHE A 156 -0.57 -1.31 -14.37
N TRP A 157 -0.19 -1.81 -13.18
CA TRP A 157 1.20 -2.23 -12.95
C TRP A 157 1.67 -3.37 -13.87
N ASN A 158 0.78 -4.29 -14.23
CA ASN A 158 1.09 -5.33 -15.21
C ASN A 158 1.58 -4.77 -16.56
N THR A 159 0.97 -3.67 -17.03
CA THR A 159 1.31 -3.04 -18.31
C THR A 159 2.39 -1.96 -18.18
N LEU A 160 2.43 -1.23 -17.06
CA LEU A 160 3.41 -0.17 -16.83
C LEU A 160 4.78 -0.73 -16.47
N THR A 161 4.82 -1.72 -15.58
CA THR A 161 6.07 -2.20 -14.98
C THR A 161 6.27 -3.71 -15.14
N GLY A 162 5.23 -4.46 -15.54
CA GLY A 162 5.29 -5.92 -15.61
C GLY A 162 5.31 -6.61 -14.26
N VAL A 163 5.01 -5.88 -13.18
CA VAL A 163 4.67 -6.48 -11.87
C VAL A 163 3.39 -7.28 -12.02
N GLY A 164 3.38 -8.52 -11.51
CA GLY A 164 2.24 -9.42 -11.65
C GLY A 164 2.40 -10.36 -12.83
N HIS A 165 1.77 -10.08 -13.97
CA HIS A 165 1.83 -10.93 -15.16
C HIS A 165 1.81 -10.11 -16.46
N GLY A 166 2.21 -10.70 -17.58
CA GLY A 166 2.05 -10.11 -18.91
C GLY A 166 3.14 -9.12 -19.35
N GLY A 167 4.09 -8.77 -18.47
CA GLY A 167 5.30 -8.03 -18.87
C GLY A 167 6.31 -8.95 -19.54
N GLU A 168 6.87 -8.54 -20.68
CA GLU A 168 7.72 -9.41 -21.52
C GLU A 168 9.21 -9.08 -21.48
N ASP A 169 9.60 -7.92 -20.95
CA ASP A 169 10.99 -7.54 -20.82
C ASP A 169 11.72 -8.40 -19.78
N ALA A 170 13.06 -8.39 -19.82
CA ALA A 170 13.89 -9.25 -18.99
C ALA A 170 13.66 -9.03 -17.48
N PHE A 171 13.45 -7.78 -17.04
CA PHE A 171 13.23 -7.46 -15.64
C PHE A 171 11.82 -7.85 -15.19
N SER A 172 10.82 -7.64 -16.05
CA SER A 172 9.46 -8.12 -15.81
C SER A 172 9.42 -9.64 -15.64
N LYS A 173 10.01 -10.40 -16.56
CA LYS A 173 10.10 -11.87 -16.46
C LYS A 173 10.82 -12.31 -15.20
N LYS A 174 11.94 -11.65 -14.85
CA LYS A 174 12.68 -11.94 -13.62
C LYS A 174 11.81 -11.70 -12.38
N LEU A 175 11.11 -10.57 -12.31
CA LEU A 175 10.24 -10.26 -11.17
C LEU A 175 9.08 -11.27 -11.08
N GLN A 176 8.44 -11.60 -12.21
CA GLN A 176 7.34 -12.57 -12.25
C GLN A 176 7.77 -13.95 -11.75
N GLN A 177 9.00 -14.39 -12.06
CA GLN A 177 9.57 -15.63 -11.53
C GLN A 177 9.96 -15.53 -10.05
N GLN A 178 10.30 -14.33 -9.59
CA GLN A 178 10.71 -14.07 -8.21
C GLN A 178 9.53 -14.11 -7.25
N LEU A 179 8.37 -13.57 -7.66
CA LEU A 179 7.16 -13.48 -6.86
C LEU A 179 6.51 -14.86 -6.64
N ASP A 180 5.89 -15.05 -5.49
CA ASP A 180 5.22 -16.30 -5.14
C ASP A 180 3.85 -16.40 -5.88
N PRO A 181 3.66 -17.40 -6.76
CA PRO A 181 2.43 -17.54 -7.53
C PRO A 181 1.20 -17.92 -6.70
N ASN A 182 1.38 -18.31 -5.42
CA ASN A 182 0.25 -18.61 -4.53
C ASN A 182 -0.46 -17.35 -4.02
N TYR A 183 0.11 -16.16 -4.24
CA TYR A 183 -0.45 -14.89 -3.78
C TYR A 183 -0.70 -13.92 -4.94
N PRO A 184 -1.67 -13.01 -4.81
CA PRO A 184 -1.85 -11.91 -5.76
C PRO A 184 -0.58 -11.06 -5.88
N ALA A 185 -0.29 -10.62 -7.11
CA ALA A 185 0.83 -9.74 -7.42
C ALA A 185 0.34 -8.58 -8.28
N PRO A 186 0.10 -7.39 -7.70
CA PRO A 186 0.27 -7.02 -6.30
C PRO A 186 -0.87 -7.51 -5.38
N GLN A 187 -0.67 -7.42 -4.06
CA GLN A 187 -1.68 -7.71 -3.04
C GLN A 187 -2.01 -6.43 -2.24
N HIS A 188 -3.28 -6.24 -1.86
CA HIS A 188 -3.69 -5.15 -0.97
C HIS A 188 -3.55 -5.57 0.50
N ILE A 189 -3.20 -4.63 1.40
CA ILE A 189 -3.01 -4.92 2.83
C ILE A 189 -4.26 -5.49 3.51
N CYS A 190 -5.46 -5.06 3.11
CA CYS A 190 -6.70 -5.66 3.64
C CYS A 190 -6.89 -7.11 3.16
N GLU A 191 -6.51 -7.47 1.93
CA GLU A 191 -6.55 -8.87 1.45
C GLU A 191 -5.58 -9.73 2.25
N PHE A 192 -4.35 -9.22 2.40
CA PHE A 192 -3.32 -9.86 3.20
C PHE A 192 -3.79 -10.12 4.63
N THR A 193 -4.35 -9.10 5.27
CA THR A 193 -4.81 -9.19 6.65
C THR A 193 -6.00 -10.13 6.76
N TYR A 194 -6.98 -10.01 5.87
CA TYR A 194 -8.16 -10.88 5.86
C TYR A 194 -7.80 -12.36 5.66
N ASP A 195 -6.86 -12.67 4.77
CA ASP A 195 -6.35 -14.04 4.57
C ASP A 195 -5.77 -14.62 5.87
N LEU A 196 -4.95 -13.85 6.60
CA LEU A 196 -4.43 -14.27 7.90
C LEU A 196 -5.52 -14.49 8.96
N ILE A 197 -6.57 -13.67 8.94
CA ILE A 197 -7.73 -13.82 9.83
C ILE A 197 -8.48 -15.12 9.52
N GLN A 198 -8.77 -15.39 8.24
CA GLN A 198 -9.45 -16.60 7.81
C GLN A 198 -8.65 -17.87 8.16
N GLN A 199 -7.32 -17.80 8.11
CA GLN A 199 -6.42 -18.89 8.51
C GLN A 199 -6.28 -19.04 10.04
N GLY A 200 -6.89 -18.15 10.84
CA GLY A 200 -6.76 -18.16 12.30
C GLY A 200 -5.36 -17.82 12.81
N LYS A 201 -4.52 -17.18 11.98
CA LYS A 201 -3.16 -16.77 12.35
C LYS A 201 -3.16 -15.52 13.25
N LEU A 202 -4.21 -14.71 13.17
CA LEU A 202 -4.38 -13.54 14.03
C LEU A 202 -5.45 -13.82 15.08
N LYS A 203 -5.19 -13.38 16.31
CA LYS A 203 -6.11 -13.47 17.45
C LYS A 203 -6.42 -12.08 17.95
N PHE A 204 -7.70 -11.82 18.20
CA PHE A 204 -8.16 -10.51 18.67
C PHE A 204 -9.00 -10.65 19.93
N ASP A 205 -8.79 -9.74 20.87
CA ASP A 205 -9.77 -9.45 21.91
C ASP A 205 -10.59 -8.24 21.44
N LYS A 206 -11.81 -8.53 20.96
CA LYS A 206 -12.71 -7.51 20.42
C LYS A 206 -13.17 -6.51 21.49
N SER A 207 -13.17 -6.91 22.77
CA SER A 207 -13.66 -6.07 23.86
C SER A 207 -12.81 -4.82 24.07
N LEU A 208 -11.53 -4.87 23.66
CA LEU A 208 -10.64 -3.71 23.67
C LEU A 208 -11.14 -2.56 22.79
N ASN A 209 -12.00 -2.85 21.81
CA ASN A 209 -12.62 -1.85 20.93
C ASN A 209 -14.07 -1.48 21.30
N ASP A 210 -14.62 -1.99 22.41
CA ASP A 210 -16.03 -1.74 22.79
C ASP A 210 -16.32 -0.27 23.11
N HIS A 211 -15.28 0.49 23.47
CA HIS A 211 -15.36 1.94 23.68
C HIS A 211 -15.57 2.73 22.37
N ARG A 212 -15.52 2.09 21.20
CA ARG A 212 -15.69 2.71 19.88
C ARG A 212 -16.98 2.24 19.24
N THR A 213 -17.59 3.14 18.47
CA THR A 213 -18.62 2.81 17.48
C THR A 213 -18.00 3.02 16.11
N ILE A 214 -17.85 1.95 15.34
CA ILE A 214 -17.05 1.96 14.11
C ILE A 214 -17.97 1.89 12.90
N THR A 215 -17.68 2.69 11.89
CA THR A 215 -18.27 2.60 10.55
C THR A 215 -17.17 2.58 9.49
N PHE A 216 -17.52 2.25 8.25
CA PHE A 216 -16.57 2.18 7.15
C PHE A 216 -17.03 3.06 5.98
N HIS A 217 -16.11 3.90 5.48
CA HIS A 217 -16.35 4.72 4.31
C HIS A 217 -15.72 4.09 3.07
N ASP A 218 -16.54 3.80 2.06
CA ASP A 218 -16.07 3.24 0.79
C ASP A 218 -15.24 4.28 0.02
N SER A 219 -13.91 4.12 0.02
CA SER A 219 -13.01 5.10 -0.61
C SER A 219 -13.20 5.15 -2.13
N CYS A 220 -13.27 6.36 -2.69
CA CYS A 220 -13.69 6.56 -4.08
C CYS A 220 -12.82 5.84 -5.13
N ASN A 221 -11.50 5.73 -4.90
CA ASN A 221 -10.60 5.07 -5.84
C ASN A 221 -10.73 3.55 -5.81
N VAL A 222 -10.94 2.98 -4.62
CA VAL A 222 -11.11 1.54 -4.47
C VAL A 222 -12.52 1.14 -4.89
N ALA A 223 -13.54 1.79 -4.34
CA ALA A 223 -14.94 1.54 -4.61
C ALA A 223 -15.31 1.63 -6.09
N ARG A 224 -14.80 2.65 -6.80
CA ARG A 224 -15.21 2.95 -8.19
C ARG A 224 -14.17 2.58 -9.24
N GLY A 225 -12.93 2.32 -8.83
CA GLY A 225 -11.78 2.30 -9.74
C GLY A 225 -10.93 1.03 -9.66
N SER A 226 -11.17 0.14 -8.71
CA SER A 226 -10.45 -1.12 -8.60
C SER A 226 -11.32 -2.23 -8.01
N ARG A 227 -10.74 -3.42 -7.87
CA ARG A 227 -11.28 -4.50 -7.06
C ARG A 227 -10.29 -4.84 -5.95
N MET A 228 -10.72 -5.76 -5.10
CA MET A 228 -9.93 -6.34 -4.03
C MET A 228 -10.46 -7.75 -3.81
N GLY A 229 -9.58 -8.71 -3.60
CA GLY A 229 -9.88 -10.13 -3.48
C GLY A 229 -10.15 -10.81 -4.81
N ASP A 230 -10.48 -12.08 -4.70
CA ASP A 230 -10.87 -12.98 -5.78
C ASP A 230 -12.40 -13.06 -5.97
N MET A 231 -13.16 -12.36 -5.12
CA MET A 231 -14.62 -12.36 -5.15
C MET A 231 -15.21 -11.05 -5.74
N PRO A 232 -16.33 -11.13 -6.49
CA PRO A 232 -17.08 -9.94 -6.88
C PRO A 232 -17.46 -9.08 -5.67
N GLY A 233 -17.12 -7.79 -5.71
CA GLY A 233 -17.39 -6.86 -4.61
C GLY A 233 -16.45 -7.03 -3.40
N GLY A 234 -15.36 -7.79 -3.51
CA GLY A 234 -14.42 -7.98 -2.39
C GLY A 234 -13.84 -6.67 -1.86
N GLN A 235 -13.73 -5.62 -2.67
CA GLN A 235 -13.33 -4.28 -2.24
C GLN A 235 -14.27 -3.60 -1.24
N PHE A 236 -15.47 -4.15 -1.12
CA PHE A 236 -16.48 -3.73 -0.16
C PHE A 236 -16.60 -4.68 1.03
N VAL A 237 -16.48 -5.98 0.77
CA VAL A 237 -16.64 -7.03 1.78
C VAL A 237 -15.40 -7.12 2.66
N ILE A 238 -14.21 -7.23 2.07
CA ILE A 238 -12.95 -7.53 2.77
C ILE A 238 -12.65 -6.51 3.87
N PRO A 239 -12.68 -5.18 3.64
CA PRO A 239 -12.40 -4.21 4.70
C PRO A 239 -13.39 -4.31 5.86
N ARG A 240 -14.67 -4.56 5.56
CA ARG A 240 -15.72 -4.71 6.59
C ARG A 240 -15.52 -5.97 7.41
N GLU A 241 -15.14 -7.08 6.79
CA GLU A 241 -14.86 -8.32 7.52
C GLU A 241 -13.62 -8.20 8.41
N VAL A 242 -12.58 -7.47 7.97
CA VAL A 242 -11.44 -7.13 8.83
C VAL A 242 -11.89 -6.33 10.05
N ILE A 243 -12.76 -5.32 9.89
CA ILE A 243 -13.31 -4.53 11.00
C ILE A 243 -14.14 -5.41 11.96
N LYS A 244 -15.03 -6.25 11.42
CA LYS A 244 -15.87 -7.15 12.22
C LYS A 244 -15.04 -8.19 12.98
N ALA A 245 -13.85 -8.55 12.51
CA ALA A 245 -12.95 -9.44 13.23
C ALA A 245 -12.36 -8.79 14.50
N VAL A 246 -12.22 -7.46 14.53
CA VAL A 246 -11.54 -6.73 15.62
C VAL A 246 -12.49 -5.91 16.52
N ALA A 247 -13.74 -5.68 16.12
CA ALA A 247 -14.68 -4.84 16.88
C ALA A 247 -16.09 -5.45 17.02
N ASN A 248 -16.71 -5.28 18.18
CA ASN A 248 -18.10 -5.71 18.43
C ASN A 248 -19.12 -4.70 17.88
N ASN A 249 -18.83 -3.41 17.99
CA ASN A 249 -19.76 -2.32 17.66
C ASN A 249 -19.49 -1.74 16.26
N PHE A 250 -19.63 -2.57 15.23
CA PHE A 250 -19.59 -2.12 13.83
C PHE A 250 -20.99 -1.82 13.30
N HIS A 251 -21.18 -0.61 12.77
CA HIS A 251 -22.41 -0.16 12.13
C HIS A 251 -22.05 0.38 10.75
N ASP A 252 -22.59 -0.25 9.71
CA ASP A 252 -22.35 0.21 8.34
C ASP A 252 -23.06 1.54 8.07
N MET A 253 -22.64 2.23 7.01
CA MET A 253 -23.34 3.42 6.55
C MET A 253 -24.71 3.04 5.99
N GLN A 254 -25.62 4.02 5.93
CA GLN A 254 -26.99 3.81 5.46
C GLN A 254 -27.02 3.20 4.05
N GLU A 255 -27.97 2.31 3.79
CA GLU A 255 -28.23 1.79 2.44
C GLU A 255 -28.40 2.94 1.43
N GLY A 256 -27.73 2.85 0.28
CA GLY A 256 -27.66 3.92 -0.72
C GLY A 256 -26.56 4.97 -0.50
N THR A 257 -25.85 4.91 0.63
CA THR A 257 -24.59 5.66 0.87
C THR A 257 -23.36 4.75 0.79
N ILE A 258 -23.58 3.46 0.59
CA ILE A 258 -22.61 2.41 0.28
C ILE A 258 -22.84 1.94 -1.16
N HIS A 259 -21.75 1.57 -1.84
CA HIS A 259 -21.70 1.16 -3.26
C HIS A 259 -22.18 2.24 -4.26
#